data_AF-A0A392SHK7-F1
#
_entry.id   AF-A0A392SHK7-F1
#
_cell.length_a   1.000
_cell.length_b   1.000
_cell.length_c   1.000
_cell.angle_alpha   90.00
_cell.angle_beta   90.00
_cell.angle_gamma   90.00
#
_symmetry.space_group_name_H-M   'P 1'
#
loop_
_entity.id
_entity.type
_entity.pdbx_description
1 polymer ?
#
loop_
_entity_poly.entity_id
_entity_poly.type
_entity_poly.pdbx_seq_one_letter_code
_entity_poly.pdbx_strand_id
1 'polypeptide(L)'
;NSLGAGLHKLTPGVPAAKFVLPPAFFHGQLFDGETKMTISTADEAILADIGPEAIRGEITNHSMAVFKLLETVTFLNGRECKYLQERDAARKKVKDIGLQLSEL
;
A
#
# COMPACT_ATOMS: atom_id res chain seq x y z
N ASN A 1 8.83 12.96 28.38
CA ASN A 1 9.07 12.98 26.92
C ASN A 1 8.10 12.03 26.23
N SER A 2 6.87 12.48 26.01
CA SER A 2 5.80 11.71 25.37
C SER A 2 5.83 11.97 23.86
N LEU A 3 6.39 11.02 23.11
CA LEU A 3 6.25 10.94 21.66
C LEU A 3 4.92 10.25 21.38
N GLY A 4 3.82 11.01 21.26
CA GLY A 4 2.50 10.38 21.20
C GLY A 4 1.36 11.25 20.67
N ALA A 5 1.64 12.23 19.81
CA ALA A 5 0.59 12.98 19.13
C ALA A 5 0.91 13.10 17.64
N GLY A 6 0.39 12.16 16.85
CA GLY A 6 0.39 12.16 15.40
C GLY A 6 -0.90 11.54 14.87
N LEU A 7 -1.45 12.15 13.82
CA LEU A 7 -2.82 12.09 13.32
C LEU A 7 -3.44 10.67 13.13
N HIS A 8 -4.64 10.49 13.70
CA HIS A 8 -5.63 9.41 13.53
C HIS A 8 -5.38 8.09 14.29
N LYS A 9 -6.08 7.93 15.43
CA LYS A 9 -6.26 6.65 16.12
C LYS A 9 -7.20 5.74 15.32
N LEU A 10 -6.69 4.94 14.39
CA LEU A 10 -7.43 3.81 13.84
C LEU A 10 -7.05 2.55 14.63
N THR A 11 -8.05 1.90 15.22
CA THR A 11 -7.87 0.65 15.96
C THR A 11 -7.85 -0.52 14.96
N PRO A 12 -6.81 -1.38 14.95
CA PRO A 12 -6.76 -2.54 14.06
C PRO A 12 -8.01 -3.43 14.24
N GLY A 13 -8.66 -3.81 13.13
CA GLY A 13 -9.83 -4.68 13.13
C GLY A 13 -11.18 -3.99 13.38
N VAL A 14 -11.22 -2.65 13.46
CA VAL A 14 -12.46 -1.88 13.64
C VAL A 14 -12.74 -1.04 12.37
N PRO A 15 -13.91 -1.19 11.72
CA PRO A 15 -14.29 -0.37 10.56
C PRO A 15 -14.40 1.13 10.91
N ALA A 16 -13.86 2.00 10.05
CA ALA A 16 -13.85 3.45 10.25
C ALA A 16 -14.94 4.14 9.41
N ALA A 17 -15.79 4.96 10.04
CA ALA A 17 -16.92 5.62 9.37
C ALA A 17 -16.51 6.72 8.37
N LYS A 18 -15.30 7.27 8.47
CA LYS A 18 -14.71 8.23 7.51
C LYS A 18 -13.23 7.95 7.37
N PHE A 19 -12.76 7.76 6.13
CA PHE A 19 -11.38 7.42 5.83
C PHE A 19 -10.80 8.41 4.82
N VAL A 20 -9.62 8.96 5.14
CA VAL A 20 -8.81 9.80 4.23
C VAL A 20 -7.55 9.02 3.95
N LEU A 21 -7.33 8.65 2.68
CA LEU A 21 -6.27 7.73 2.25
C LEU A 21 -4.88 8.39 2.27
N PRO A 22 -3.91 7.87 3.03
CA PRO A 22 -2.50 8.18 2.84
C PRO A 22 -1.82 7.17 1.91
N PRO A 23 -0.72 7.55 1.23
CA PRO A 23 -0.39 7.01 -0.10
C PRO A 23 0.39 5.67 -0.14
N ALA A 24 0.23 4.73 0.79
CA ALA A 24 1.16 3.57 0.86
C ALA A 24 0.55 2.18 1.12
N PHE A 25 -0.75 1.97 0.95
CA PHE A 25 -1.47 0.90 1.68
C PHE A 25 -2.31 0.01 0.73
N PHE A 26 -2.37 -1.33 0.78
CA PHE A 26 -2.01 -2.35 1.79
C PHE A 26 -2.19 -3.78 1.21
N HIS A 27 -1.73 -4.80 1.95
CA HIS A 27 -1.85 -6.25 1.69
C HIS A 27 -3.15 -6.90 2.28
N GLY A 28 -4.30 -6.22 2.28
CA GLY A 28 -5.56 -6.75 2.87
C GLY A 28 -6.84 -6.15 2.27
N GLN A 29 -8.00 -6.75 2.57
CA GLN A 29 -9.30 -6.28 2.07
C GLN A 29 -9.69 -4.95 2.75
N LEU A 30 -9.60 -3.85 2.00
CA LEU A 30 -9.79 -2.49 2.50
C LEU A 30 -11.27 -2.08 2.64
N PHE A 31 -12.14 -2.71 1.85
CA PHE A 31 -13.57 -2.46 1.85
C PHE A 31 -14.29 -3.77 2.11
N ASP A 32 -15.03 -3.83 3.21
CA ASP A 32 -16.14 -4.78 3.28
C ASP A 32 -17.22 -4.30 2.30
N GLY A 33 -18.07 -5.19 1.81
CA GLY A 33 -19.15 -4.83 0.88
C GLY A 33 -20.16 -3.83 1.45
N GLU A 34 -20.02 -3.45 2.73
CA GLU A 34 -20.82 -2.48 3.45
C GLU A 34 -20.19 -1.07 3.44
N THR A 35 -18.89 -0.94 3.11
CA THR A 35 -18.20 0.34 3.09
C THR A 35 -18.69 1.20 1.92
N LYS A 36 -19.41 2.28 2.24
CA LYS A 36 -19.89 3.25 1.27
C LYS A 36 -18.89 4.37 1.06
N MET A 37 -18.36 4.50 -0.15
CA MET A 37 -17.62 5.69 -0.56
C MET A 37 -18.60 6.87 -0.68
N THR A 38 -18.31 7.97 0.02
CA THR A 38 -19.12 9.19 -0.02
C THR A 38 -18.26 10.36 -0.46
N ILE A 39 -18.82 11.19 -1.34
CA ILE A 39 -18.24 12.46 -1.76
C ILE A 39 -18.89 13.54 -0.89
N SER A 40 -18.12 14.53 -0.45
CA SER A 40 -18.70 15.64 0.31
C SER A 40 -19.57 16.49 -0.62
N THR A 41 -20.62 17.13 -0.09
CA THR A 41 -21.49 18.00 -0.90
C THR A 41 -20.72 19.13 -1.59
N ALA A 42 -19.64 19.62 -0.98
CA ALA A 42 -18.79 20.64 -1.58
C ALA A 42 -18.01 20.08 -2.78
N ASP A 43 -17.41 18.89 -2.64
CA ASP A 43 -16.68 18.25 -3.72
C ASP A 43 -17.61 17.82 -4.87
N GLU A 44 -18.83 17.41 -4.55
CA GLU A 44 -19.86 17.08 -5.55
C GLU A 44 -20.26 18.31 -6.37
N ALA A 45 -20.46 19.46 -5.72
CA ALA A 45 -20.75 20.71 -6.41
C ALA A 45 -19.58 21.15 -7.32
N ILE A 46 -18.34 20.97 -6.86
CA ILE A 46 -17.13 21.23 -7.66
C ILE A 46 -17.08 20.28 -8.87
N LEU A 47 -17.30 18.98 -8.67
CA LEU A 47 -17.29 17.99 -9.75
C LEU A 47 -18.43 18.23 -10.76
N ALA A 48 -19.58 18.74 -10.32
CA ALA A 48 -20.69 19.10 -11.20
C ALA A 48 -20.39 20.34 -12.05
N ASP A 49 -19.58 21.28 -11.55
CA ASP A 49 -19.11 22.46 -12.28
C ASP A 49 -18.00 22.11 -13.30
N ILE A 50 -17.18 21.11 -12.99
CA ILE A 50 -16.15 20.60 -13.91
C ILE A 50 -16.81 19.77 -15.03
N GLY A 51 -16.64 20.22 -16.27
CA GLY A 51 -17.13 19.47 -17.43
C GLY A 51 -16.49 18.08 -17.58
N PRO A 52 -17.18 17.10 -18.19
CA PRO A 52 -16.74 15.71 -18.27
C PRO A 52 -15.40 15.53 -19.01
N GLU A 53 -15.06 16.41 -19.95
CA GLU A 53 -13.75 16.38 -20.62
C GLU A 53 -12.60 16.82 -19.70
N ALA A 54 -12.82 17.84 -18.86
CA ALA A 54 -11.83 18.27 -17.89
C ALA A 54 -11.59 17.19 -16.83
N ILE A 55 -12.66 16.53 -16.36
CA ILE A 55 -12.55 15.36 -15.46
C ILE A 55 -11.71 14.25 -16.11
N ARG A 56 -11.98 13.90 -17.38
CA ARG A 56 -11.19 12.91 -18.12
C ARG A 56 -9.72 13.30 -18.25
N GLY A 57 -9.45 14.58 -18.54
CA GLY A 57 -8.08 15.11 -18.64
C GLY A 57 -7.33 14.98 -17.32
N GLU A 58 -7.94 15.37 -16.21
CA GLU A 58 -7.36 15.26 -14.88
C GLU A 58 -7.10 13.81 -14.45
N ILE A 59 -8.06 12.91 -14.69
CA ILE A 59 -7.88 11.47 -14.45
C ILE A 59 -6.72 10.93 -15.27
N THR A 60 -6.64 11.28 -16.55
CA THR A 60 -5.57 10.81 -17.44
C THR A 60 -4.20 11.30 -16.96
N ASN A 61 -4.10 12.58 -16.60
CA ASN A 61 -2.86 13.18 -16.11
C ASN A 61 -2.38 12.52 -14.81
N HIS A 62 -3.27 12.33 -13.85
CA HIS A 62 -2.90 11.81 -12.53
C HIS A 62 -2.73 10.28 -12.53
N SER A 63 -3.53 9.55 -13.32
CA SER A 63 -3.43 8.08 -13.40
C SER A 63 -2.07 7.62 -13.93
N MET A 64 -1.47 8.36 -14.87
CA MET A 64 -0.13 8.06 -15.39
C MET A 64 0.93 8.04 -14.28
N ALA A 65 0.89 9.01 -13.36
CA ALA A 65 1.83 9.05 -12.24
C ALA A 65 1.61 7.88 -11.27
N VAL A 66 0.35 7.54 -11.00
CA VAL A 66 -0.01 6.38 -10.16
C VAL A 66 0.45 5.07 -10.80
N PHE A 67 0.25 4.88 -12.10
CA PHE A 67 0.71 3.67 -12.80
C PHE A 67 2.23 3.54 -12.81
N LYS A 68 2.98 4.62 -13.02
CA LYS A 68 4.45 4.61 -12.93
C LYS A 68 4.94 4.25 -11.53
N LEU A 69 4.27 4.78 -10.49
CA LEU A 69 4.59 4.43 -9.11
C LEU A 69 4.30 2.94 -8.86
N LEU A 70 3.17 2.43 -9.34
CA LEU A 70 2.80 1.01 -9.22
C LEU A 70 3.81 0.09 -9.92
N GLU A 71 4.24 0.43 -11.14
CA GLU A 71 5.30 -0.31 -11.85
C GLU A 71 6.60 -0.32 -11.04
N THR A 72 7.01 0.83 -10.53
CA THR A 72 8.24 0.97 -9.74
C THR A 72 8.20 0.13 -8.47
N VAL A 73 7.10 0.21 -7.70
CA VAL A 73 6.92 -0.59 -6.48
C VAL A 73 6.88 -2.08 -6.81
N THR A 74 6.20 -2.49 -7.89
CA THR A 74 6.14 -3.89 -8.32
C THR A 74 7.53 -4.42 -8.68
N PHE A 75 8.33 -3.64 -9.41
CA PHE A 75 9.70 -4.00 -9.75
C PHE A 75 10.59 -4.16 -8.51
N LEU A 76 10.52 -3.21 -7.58
CA LEU A 76 11.29 -3.25 -6.34
C LEU A 76 10.89 -4.44 -5.46
N ASN A 77 9.59 -4.71 -5.33
CA ASN A 77 9.09 -5.89 -4.61
C ASN A 77 9.62 -7.18 -5.21
N GLY A 78 9.62 -7.31 -6.54
CA GLY A 78 10.20 -8.48 -7.22
C GLY A 78 11.68 -8.69 -6.89
N ARG A 79 12.47 -7.61 -6.84
CA ARG A 79 13.88 -7.65 -6.45
C ARG A 79 14.09 -8.04 -4.99
N GLU A 80 13.28 -7.47 -4.08
CA GLU A 80 13.34 -7.80 -2.66
C GLU A 80 13.00 -9.26 -2.42
N CYS A 81 11.93 -9.77 -3.01
CA CYS A 81 11.54 -11.19 -2.92
C CYS A 81 12.68 -12.12 -3.36
N LYS A 82 13.32 -11.81 -4.49
CA LYS A 82 14.48 -12.58 -4.98
C LYS A 82 15.63 -12.56 -3.97
N TYR A 83 15.97 -11.38 -3.45
CA TYR A 83 17.03 -11.25 -2.45
C TYR A 83 16.73 -12.06 -1.17
N LEU A 84 15.50 -11.99 -0.67
CA LEU A 84 15.07 -12.74 0.51
C LEU A 84 15.18 -14.25 0.29
N GLN A 85 14.78 -14.73 -0.89
CA GLN A 85 14.91 -16.14 -1.26
C GLN A 85 16.37 -16.61 -1.28
N GLU A 86 17.26 -15.84 -1.91
CA GLU A 86 18.70 -16.14 -1.97
C GLU A 86 19.34 -16.16 -0.57
N ARG A 87 19.00 -15.16 0.26
CA ARG A 87 19.45 -15.06 1.65
C ARG A 87 19.00 -16.27 2.46
N ASP A 88 17.75 -16.68 2.34
CA ASP A 88 17.21 -17.79 3.12
C ASP A 88 17.79 -19.14 2.66
N ALA A 89 18.05 -19.30 1.36
CA ALA A 89 18.79 -20.44 0.82
C ALA A 89 20.24 -20.50 1.35
N ALA A 90 20.93 -19.35 1.42
CA ALA A 90 22.28 -19.27 1.97
C ALA A 90 22.30 -19.60 3.48
N ARG A 91 21.35 -19.05 4.25
CA ARG A 91 21.20 -19.35 5.69
C ARG A 91 20.96 -20.84 5.95
N LYS A 92 20.14 -21.49 5.11
CA LYS A 92 19.93 -22.94 5.19
C LYS A 92 21.23 -23.71 4.97
N LYS A 93 21.99 -23.39 3.91
CA LYS A 93 23.28 -24.04 3.63
C LYS A 93 24.27 -23.90 4.79
N VAL A 94 24.38 -22.72 5.38
CA VAL A 94 25.26 -22.48 6.54
C VAL A 94 24.87 -23.37 7.71
N LYS A 95 23.57 -23.50 7.99
CA LYS A 95 23.05 -24.38 9.04
C LYS A 95 23.38 -25.85 8.77
N ASP A 96 23.15 -26.30 7.53
CA ASP A 96 23.40 -27.68 7.12
C ASP A 96 24.90 -28.04 7.25
N ILE A 97 25.80 -27.14 6.83
CA ILE A 97 27.26 -27.32 6.99
C ILE A 97 27.64 -27.37 8.48
N GLY A 98 27.08 -26.47 9.31
CA GLY A 98 27.36 -26.47 10.75
C GLY A 98 26.95 -27.77 11.44
N LEU A 99 25.84 -28.38 11.01
CA LEU A 99 25.42 -29.70 11.49
C LEU A 99 26.40 -30.79 11.08
N GLN A 100 26.80 -30.84 9.81
CA GLN A 100 27.78 -31.81 9.31
C GLN A 100 29.12 -31.74 10.05
N LEU A 101 29.58 -30.53 10.37
CA LEU A 101 30.82 -30.33 11.13
C LEU A 101 30.69 -30.72 12.61
N SER A 102 29.49 -30.73 13.17
CA SER A 102 29.24 -31.14 14.56
C SER A 102 29.12 -32.66 14.71
N GLU A 103 28.90 -33.38 13.61
CA GLU A 103 28.78 -34.83 13.54
C GLU A 103 30.11 -35.54 13.21
N LEU A 104 31.16 -34.76 12.90
CA LEU A 104 32.55 -35.21 12.69
C LEU A 104 33.32 -35.24 14.02
#